data_AF-A0AA87RB67-F1
#
_entry.id   AF-A0AA87RB67-F1
#
_cell.length_a   1.000
_cell.length_b   1.000
_cell.length_c   1.000
_cell.angle_alpha   90.00
_cell.angle_beta   90.00
_cell.angle_gamma   90.00
#
_symmetry.space_group_name_H-M   'P 1'
#
loop_
_entity.id
_entity.type
_entity.pdbx_description
1 polymer ?
#
loop_
_entity_poly.entity_id
_entity_poly.type
_entity_poly.pdbx_seq_one_letter_code
_entity_poly.pdbx_strand_id
1 'polypeptide(L)'
;MASRRATPDAVWAALSHPARRGIVDALRSDPVATGALHERLEREGLSPSRFATQRHLQVLREADLVLVTQRGRERLNALNASALYQATIGWLDPASARTAHALDSLKRLAEAPTAKEQRMTEFHITQAIDIAAEPARVWAALIEEPAAWWGAPYLLLDGPSAFELPLQCGAPVVERLGEAAALWGHVSAVTPGSVYAWIGQMGMGAGAWGEVRYELEATEAGTRVTVTHDSALLWADDAAGARSSYDYGWADLNARLKALVETGARHGTAGTNAEPEFAFNPSS
;
A
#
# COMPACT_ATOMS: atom_id res chain seq x y z
N MET A 1 -13.77 27.90 -12.79
CA MET A 1 -13.00 28.51 -11.68
C MET A 1 -11.86 27.56 -11.34
N ALA A 2 -10.61 27.98 -11.52
CA ALA A 2 -9.44 27.16 -11.26
C ALA A 2 -9.34 26.87 -9.74
N SER A 3 -9.30 25.59 -9.37
CA SER A 3 -9.07 25.16 -7.98
C SER A 3 -7.66 25.59 -7.56
N ARG A 4 -7.57 26.47 -6.57
CA ARG A 4 -6.31 26.97 -6.03
C ARG A 4 -5.75 25.90 -5.09
N ARG A 5 -4.81 25.08 -5.57
CA ARG A 5 -4.11 24.07 -4.74
C ARG A 5 -3.51 24.74 -3.49
N ALA A 6 -3.85 24.23 -2.31
CA ALA A 6 -3.18 24.62 -1.06
C ALA A 6 -1.73 24.10 -1.04
N THR A 7 -0.82 24.92 -0.53
CA THR A 7 0.57 24.50 -0.29
C THR A 7 0.67 23.69 1.01
N PRO A 8 1.59 22.72 1.12
CA PRO A 8 1.78 21.96 2.36
C PRO A 8 1.97 22.86 3.59
N ASP A 9 2.78 23.92 3.47
CA ASP A 9 3.03 24.87 4.56
C ASP A 9 1.76 25.56 5.07
N ALA A 10 0.82 25.89 4.18
CA ALA A 10 -0.44 26.51 4.57
C ALA A 10 -1.33 25.54 5.36
N VAL A 11 -1.33 24.26 4.97
CA VAL A 11 -2.01 23.18 5.70
C VAL A 11 -1.38 22.97 7.08
N TRP A 12 -0.06 22.89 7.18
CA TRP A 12 0.64 22.71 8.46
C TRP A 12 0.48 23.91 9.40
N ALA A 13 0.61 25.12 8.87
CA ALA A 13 0.35 26.35 9.63
C ALA A 13 -1.11 26.37 10.14
N ALA A 14 -2.08 25.95 9.32
CA ALA A 14 -3.47 25.81 9.74
C ALA A 14 -3.66 24.70 10.78
N LEU A 15 -2.93 23.59 10.75
CA LEU A 15 -3.09 22.51 11.73
C LEU A 15 -2.32 22.72 13.05
N SER A 16 -1.46 23.75 13.13
CA SER A 16 -0.67 24.06 14.34
C SER A 16 -1.52 24.39 15.59
N HIS A 17 -2.76 24.86 15.42
CA HIS A 17 -3.61 25.31 16.54
C HIS A 17 -4.62 24.24 16.99
N PRO A 18 -4.76 23.98 18.30
CA PRO A 18 -5.60 22.90 18.83
C PRO A 18 -7.08 23.04 18.44
N ALA A 19 -7.65 24.25 18.48
CA ALA A 19 -9.03 24.47 18.04
C ALA A 19 -9.28 24.14 16.56
N ARG A 20 -8.28 24.31 15.69
CA ARG A 20 -8.40 23.98 14.26
C ARG A 20 -8.33 22.48 14.03
N ARG A 21 -7.53 21.75 14.81
CA ARG A 21 -7.55 20.28 14.86
C ARG A 21 -8.88 19.75 15.39
N GLY A 22 -9.43 20.35 16.44
CA GLY A 22 -10.75 19.99 16.96
C GLY A 22 -11.88 20.15 15.93
N ILE A 23 -11.80 21.19 15.08
CA ILE A 23 -12.74 21.35 13.94
C ILE A 23 -12.55 20.23 12.91
N VAL A 24 -11.32 19.93 12.50
CA VAL A 24 -11.03 18.86 11.53
C VAL A 24 -11.50 17.51 12.05
N ASP A 25 -11.28 17.21 13.33
CA ASP A 25 -11.74 15.98 13.98
C ASP A 25 -13.27 15.90 14.02
N ALA A 26 -13.95 17.02 14.24
CA ALA A 26 -15.41 17.07 14.22
C ALA A 26 -16.01 16.85 12.83
N LEU A 27 -15.25 17.11 11.77
CA LEU A 27 -15.68 16.99 10.37
C LEU A 27 -15.25 15.67 9.70
N ARG A 28 -14.63 14.75 10.47
CA ARG A 28 -14.04 13.51 9.93
C ARG A 28 -15.06 12.60 9.26
N SER A 29 -16.26 12.49 9.82
CA SER A 29 -17.29 11.56 9.38
C SER A 29 -18.30 12.21 8.45
N ASP A 30 -18.81 13.39 8.82
CA ASP A 30 -19.91 14.05 8.12
C ASP A 30 -19.76 15.58 8.11
N PRO A 31 -20.39 16.29 7.15
CA PRO A 31 -20.49 17.73 7.20
C PRO A 31 -21.28 18.21 8.43
N VAL A 32 -20.73 19.20 9.15
CA VAL A 32 -21.33 19.74 10.38
C VAL A 32 -21.68 21.22 10.23
N ALA A 33 -22.83 21.60 10.77
CA ALA A 33 -23.26 23.00 10.81
C ALA A 33 -22.30 23.86 11.66
N THR A 34 -22.05 25.10 11.23
CA THR A 34 -21.11 25.99 11.95
C THR A 34 -21.50 26.23 13.42
N GLY A 35 -22.80 26.26 13.73
CA GLY A 35 -23.29 26.39 15.10
C GLY A 35 -22.88 25.20 15.99
N ALA A 36 -23.09 23.98 15.50
CA ALA A 36 -22.74 22.75 16.22
C ALA A 36 -21.22 22.61 16.41
N LEU A 37 -20.41 23.04 15.44
CA LEU A 37 -18.95 23.11 15.60
C LEU A 37 -18.53 24.06 16.72
N HIS A 38 -19.18 25.22 16.82
CA HIS A 38 -18.89 26.17 17.88
C HIS A 38 -19.26 25.60 19.26
N GLU A 39 -20.47 25.06 19.42
CA GLU A 39 -20.91 24.46 20.68
C GLU A 39 -19.98 23.34 21.15
N ARG A 40 -19.45 22.55 20.20
CA ARG A 40 -18.46 21.52 20.50
C ARG A 40 -17.15 22.09 21.00
N LEU A 41 -16.58 23.06 20.30
CA LEU A 41 -15.31 23.68 20.70
C LEU A 41 -15.42 24.44 22.01
N GLU A 42 -16.56 25.07 22.29
CA GLU A 42 -16.82 25.75 23.55
C GLU A 42 -16.84 24.75 24.71
N ARG A 43 -17.55 23.63 24.55
CA ARG A 43 -17.58 22.54 25.53
C ARG A 43 -16.20 21.93 25.81
N GLU A 44 -15.37 21.85 24.77
CA GLU A 44 -14.00 21.34 24.86
C GLU A 44 -12.99 22.40 25.35
N GLY A 45 -13.43 23.64 25.64
CA GLY A 45 -12.56 24.73 26.07
C GLY A 45 -11.58 25.22 25.00
N LEU A 46 -11.82 24.88 23.72
CA LEU A 46 -10.93 25.14 22.59
C LEU A 46 -11.23 26.47 21.89
N SER A 47 -12.44 27.00 22.01
CA SER A 47 -12.82 28.29 21.44
C SER A 47 -13.72 29.07 22.39
N PRO A 48 -13.31 30.28 22.84
CA PRO A 48 -14.06 31.05 23.83
C PRO A 48 -15.25 31.83 23.24
N SER A 49 -15.43 31.86 21.91
CA SER A 49 -16.54 32.59 21.28
C SER A 49 -16.85 32.12 19.86
N ARG A 50 -18.06 32.43 19.39
CA ARG A 50 -18.48 32.22 17.99
C ARG A 50 -17.57 32.92 17.00
N PHE A 51 -17.10 34.12 17.35
CA PHE A 51 -16.18 34.90 16.51
C PHE A 51 -14.83 34.20 16.36
N ALA A 52 -14.28 33.64 17.44
CA ALA A 52 -13.04 32.85 17.39
C ALA A 52 -13.21 31.60 16.53
N THR A 53 -14.34 30.89 16.65
CA THR A 53 -14.66 29.73 15.79
C THR A 53 -14.74 30.11 14.31
N GLN A 54 -15.38 31.23 13.96
CA GLN A 54 -15.44 31.73 12.59
C GLN A 54 -14.06 32.05 12.02
N ARG A 55 -13.18 32.66 12.82
CA ARG A 55 -11.79 32.93 12.42
C ARG A 55 -11.00 31.65 12.17
N HIS A 56 -11.21 30.62 12.99
CA HIS A 56 -10.60 29.31 12.76
C HIS A 56 -11.10 28.65 11.47
N LEU A 57 -12.41 28.69 11.21
CA LEU A 57 -12.99 28.21 9.95
C LEU A 57 -12.49 29.00 8.75
N GLN A 58 -12.26 30.30 8.87
CA GLN A 58 -11.66 31.09 7.81
C GLN A 58 -10.25 30.60 7.46
N VAL A 59 -9.37 30.42 8.45
CA VAL A 59 -8.01 29.91 8.23
C VAL A 59 -8.03 28.52 7.59
N LEU A 60 -8.93 27.64 8.05
CA LEU A 60 -9.07 26.30 7.48
C LEU A 60 -9.59 26.31 6.04
N ARG A 61 -10.48 27.24 5.68
CA ARG A 61 -10.93 27.44 4.28
C ARG A 61 -9.83 27.99 3.40
N GLU A 62 -9.04 28.94 3.91
CA GLU A 62 -7.91 29.52 3.18
C GLU A 62 -6.81 28.48 2.90
N ALA A 63 -6.63 27.53 3.82
CA ALA A 63 -5.76 26.36 3.64
C ALA A 63 -6.42 25.20 2.87
N ASP A 64 -7.61 25.41 2.31
CA ASP A 64 -8.41 24.40 1.58
C ASP A 64 -8.76 23.15 2.39
N LEU A 65 -8.64 23.16 3.72
CA LEU A 65 -8.96 22.04 4.61
C LEU A 65 -10.46 21.91 4.90
N VAL A 66 -11.22 22.99 4.75
CA VAL A 66 -12.68 22.99 5.00
C VAL A 66 -13.40 23.55 3.78
N LEU A 67 -14.35 22.77 3.26
CA LEU A 67 -15.29 23.20 2.24
C LEU A 67 -16.58 23.67 2.91
N VAL A 68 -17.19 24.73 2.37
CA VAL A 68 -18.45 25.27 2.89
C VAL A 68 -19.52 25.20 1.84
N THR A 69 -20.65 24.60 2.20
CA THR A 69 -21.86 24.55 1.38
C THR A 69 -23.03 25.16 2.14
N GLN A 70 -23.91 25.85 1.42
CA GLN A 70 -25.14 26.40 1.99
C GLN A 70 -26.25 25.37 1.84
N ARG A 71 -26.90 24.97 2.94
CA ARG A 71 -28.07 24.10 2.93
C ARG A 71 -29.22 24.78 3.67
N GLY A 72 -30.13 25.38 2.92
CA GLY A 72 -31.21 26.20 3.49
C GLY A 72 -30.64 27.41 4.25
N ARG A 73 -31.02 27.56 5.52
CA ARG A 73 -30.55 28.65 6.40
C ARG A 73 -29.20 28.37 7.07
N GLU A 74 -28.66 27.15 6.93
CA GLU A 74 -27.45 26.73 7.61
C GLU A 74 -26.25 26.64 6.67
N ARG A 75 -25.05 26.90 7.24
CA ARG A 75 -23.76 26.66 6.60
C ARG A 75 -23.19 25.35 7.10
N LEU A 76 -23.08 24.38 6.19
CA LEU A 76 -22.43 23.10 6.45
C LEU A 76 -20.96 23.21 6.07
N ASN A 77 -20.12 22.70 6.96
CA ASN A 77 -18.67 22.67 6.79
C ASN A 77 -18.30 21.20 6.62
N ALA A 78 -17.53 20.87 5.59
CA ALA A 78 -17.06 19.52 5.32
C ALA A 78 -15.54 19.51 5.27
N LEU A 79 -14.92 18.42 5.72
CA LEU A 79 -13.48 18.23 5.60
C LEU A 79 -13.12 18.01 4.12
N ASN A 80 -12.15 18.77 3.62
CA ASN A 80 -11.49 18.45 2.36
C ASN A 80 -10.37 17.43 2.63
N ALA A 81 -10.74 16.15 2.66
CA ALA A 81 -9.77 15.07 2.92
C ALA A 81 -8.64 15.04 1.87
N SER A 82 -8.91 15.50 0.64
CA SER A 82 -7.93 15.56 -0.44
C SER A 82 -6.81 16.57 -0.13
N ALA A 83 -7.13 17.77 0.35
CA ALA A 83 -6.12 18.76 0.72
C ALA A 83 -5.21 18.28 1.87
N LEU A 84 -5.80 17.59 2.85
CA LEU A 84 -5.05 16.97 3.95
C LEU A 84 -4.14 15.84 3.43
N TYR A 85 -4.67 14.96 2.57
CA TYR A 85 -3.93 13.86 1.97
C TYR A 85 -2.74 14.34 1.11
N GLN A 86 -2.95 15.37 0.30
CA GLN A 86 -1.90 15.95 -0.55
C GLN A 86 -0.79 16.62 0.27
N ALA A 87 -1.13 17.32 1.36
CA ALA A 87 -0.14 17.88 2.27
C ALA A 87 0.64 16.80 3.04
N THR A 88 -0.03 15.70 3.42
CA THR A 88 0.64 14.56 4.06
C THR A 88 1.58 13.82 3.12
N ILE A 89 1.21 13.56 1.86
CA ILE A 89 2.10 12.88 0.89
C ILE A 89 3.39 13.67 0.68
N GLY A 90 3.30 15.01 0.61
CA GLY A 90 4.47 15.87 0.50
C GLY A 90 5.41 15.87 1.72
N TRP A 91 4.96 15.32 2.86
CA TRP A 91 5.71 15.19 4.11
C TRP A 91 6.20 13.76 4.38
N LEU A 92 5.71 12.75 3.67
CA LEU A 92 6.04 11.37 3.98
C LEU A 92 7.52 11.04 3.68
N ASP A 93 8.05 10.07 4.43
CA ASP A 93 9.45 9.62 4.42
C ASP A 93 9.91 9.06 3.03
N PRO A 94 11.22 8.76 2.83
CA PRO A 94 11.76 8.28 1.55
C PRO A 94 11.01 7.11 0.90
N ALA A 95 10.40 6.22 1.69
CA ALA A 95 9.58 5.11 1.19
C ALA A 95 8.31 5.62 0.49
N SER A 96 7.65 6.61 1.09
CA SER A 96 6.46 7.23 0.51
C SER A 96 6.77 8.24 -0.59
N ALA A 97 7.94 8.90 -0.54
CA ALA A 97 8.43 9.73 -1.64
C ALA A 97 8.63 8.88 -2.91
N ARG A 98 9.13 7.64 -2.78
CA ARG A 98 9.21 6.69 -3.91
C ARG A 98 7.83 6.32 -4.46
N THR A 99 6.85 6.06 -3.61
CA THR A 99 5.46 5.81 -4.03
C THR A 99 4.84 7.03 -4.72
N ALA A 100 5.04 8.23 -4.17
CA ALA A 100 4.57 9.48 -4.77
C ALA A 100 5.24 9.74 -6.13
N HIS A 101 6.54 9.48 -6.25
CA HIS A 101 7.27 9.56 -7.51
C HIS A 101 6.77 8.54 -8.54
N ALA A 102 6.46 7.31 -8.13
CA ALA A 102 5.87 6.29 -9.01
C ALA A 102 4.49 6.73 -9.54
N LEU A 103 3.60 7.21 -8.65
CA LEU A 103 2.27 7.71 -9.04
C LEU A 103 2.33 8.95 -9.93
N ASP A 104 3.25 9.88 -9.67
CA ASP A 104 3.46 11.06 -10.52
C ASP A 104 4.08 10.69 -11.88
N SER A 105 4.88 9.62 -11.92
CA SER A 105 5.43 9.07 -13.17
C SER A 105 4.34 8.38 -14.00
N LEU A 106 3.49 7.55 -13.37
CA LEU A 106 2.31 6.97 -13.99
C LEU A 106 1.38 8.06 -14.55
N LYS A 107 1.13 9.11 -13.77
CA LYS A 107 0.33 10.25 -14.20
C LYS A 107 0.93 10.95 -15.41
N ARG A 108 2.23 11.29 -15.37
CA ARG A 108 2.92 11.94 -16.49
C ARG A 108 2.91 11.10 -17.76
N LEU A 109 3.03 9.78 -17.63
CA LEU A 109 2.94 8.85 -18.75
C LEU A 109 1.51 8.82 -19.33
N ALA A 110 0.49 8.74 -18.48
CA ALA A 110 -0.91 8.76 -18.91
C ALA A 110 -1.34 10.09 -19.55
N GLU A 111 -0.72 11.20 -19.17
CA GLU A 111 -1.06 12.55 -19.64
C GLU A 111 -0.19 13.05 -20.81
N ALA A 112 0.82 12.30 -21.25
CA ALA A 112 1.75 12.74 -22.31
C ALA A 112 1.08 12.78 -23.71
N PRO A 113 1.16 13.88 -24.49
CA PRO A 113 0.43 14.05 -25.76
C PRO A 113 0.96 13.27 -26.98
N THR A 114 1.75 12.22 -26.78
CA THR A 114 2.21 11.32 -27.85
C THR A 114 2.00 9.87 -27.43
N ALA A 115 0.73 9.53 -27.15
CA ALA A 115 0.26 8.15 -27.08
C ALA A 115 0.20 7.54 -28.50
N LYS A 116 1.35 7.39 -29.15
CA LYS A 116 1.51 6.33 -30.15
C LYS A 116 2.15 5.16 -29.40
N GLU A 117 1.32 4.16 -29.10
CA GLU A 117 1.70 2.81 -28.67
C GLU A 117 2.28 2.66 -27.25
N GLN A 118 1.72 3.33 -26.24
CA GLN A 118 1.84 2.83 -24.86
C GLN A 118 0.63 1.95 -24.54
N ARG A 119 0.80 0.62 -24.60
CA ARG A 119 -0.21 -0.33 -24.15
C ARG A 119 -0.08 -0.52 -22.64
N MET A 120 -1.01 0.04 -21.88
CA MET A 120 -1.25 -0.42 -20.51
C MET A 120 -1.71 -1.87 -20.58
N THR A 121 -0.90 -2.78 -20.05
CA THR A 121 -1.21 -4.21 -20.06
C THR A 121 -1.50 -4.62 -18.62
N GLU A 122 -2.70 -5.16 -18.42
CA GLU A 122 -3.09 -5.81 -17.17
C GLU A 122 -2.56 -7.24 -17.19
N PHE A 123 -2.02 -7.67 -16.06
CA PHE A 123 -1.46 -9.00 -15.90
C PHE A 123 -1.96 -9.62 -14.60
N HIS A 124 -2.56 -10.80 -14.72
CA HIS A 124 -3.12 -11.59 -13.63
C HIS A 124 -2.45 -12.97 -13.62
N ILE A 125 -1.78 -13.32 -12.53
CA ILE A 125 -1.33 -14.68 -12.22
C ILE A 125 -2.16 -15.18 -11.06
N THR A 126 -2.67 -16.39 -11.17
CA THR A 126 -3.12 -17.15 -10.00
C THR A 126 -2.46 -18.52 -10.02
N GLN A 127 -1.80 -18.87 -8.91
CA GLN A 127 -1.21 -20.19 -8.69
C GLN A 127 -1.76 -20.77 -7.39
N ALA A 128 -1.96 -22.08 -7.37
CA ALA A 128 -2.35 -22.79 -6.16
C ALA A 128 -1.42 -23.99 -5.95
N ILE A 129 -0.94 -24.15 -4.72
CA ILE A 129 -0.16 -25.32 -4.29
C ILE A 129 -0.77 -25.93 -3.05
N ASP A 130 -0.64 -27.25 -2.93
CA ASP A 130 -0.98 -27.98 -1.71
C ASP A 130 0.25 -28.19 -0.86
N ILE A 131 0.11 -27.91 0.43
CA ILE A 131 1.14 -28.14 1.43
C ILE A 131 0.56 -29.09 2.47
N ALA A 132 1.23 -30.22 2.70
CA ALA A 132 0.86 -31.27 3.64
C ALA A 132 1.15 -30.85 5.10
N ALA A 133 0.57 -29.73 5.53
CA ALA A 133 0.66 -29.19 6.87
C ALA A 133 -0.58 -28.36 7.22
N GLU A 134 -0.83 -28.19 8.52
CA GLU A 134 -1.91 -27.34 9.04
C GLU A 134 -1.71 -25.85 8.69
N PRO A 135 -2.79 -25.06 8.48
CA PRO A 135 -2.68 -23.66 8.06
C PRO A 135 -1.82 -22.80 9.00
N ALA A 136 -1.85 -23.09 10.31
CA ALA A 136 -1.03 -22.40 11.30
C ALA A 136 0.49 -22.57 11.04
N ARG A 137 0.93 -23.75 10.61
CA ARG A 137 2.35 -24.01 10.29
C ARG A 137 2.75 -23.30 9.00
N VAL A 138 1.89 -23.35 7.99
CA VAL A 138 2.11 -22.64 6.71
C VAL A 138 2.18 -21.13 6.94
N TRP A 139 1.26 -20.60 7.73
CA TRP A 139 1.21 -19.18 8.11
C TRP A 139 2.50 -18.73 8.83
N ALA A 140 2.96 -19.50 9.81
CA ALA A 140 4.20 -19.20 10.51
C ALA A 140 5.41 -19.18 9.54
N ALA A 141 5.52 -20.15 8.64
CA ALA A 141 6.59 -20.16 7.63
C ALA A 141 6.50 -18.97 6.65
N LEU A 142 5.28 -18.61 6.23
CA LEU A 142 5.01 -17.49 5.33
C LEU A 142 5.44 -16.16 5.95
N ILE A 143 5.03 -15.89 7.19
CA ILE A 143 5.15 -14.57 7.83
C ILE A 143 6.39 -14.42 8.72
N GLU A 144 6.73 -15.44 9.50
CA GLU A 144 7.78 -15.36 10.54
C GLU A 144 9.15 -15.78 10.00
N GLU A 145 9.18 -16.63 8.95
CA GLU A 145 10.42 -17.15 8.36
C GLU A 145 10.58 -16.82 6.85
N PRO A 146 10.25 -15.61 6.35
CA PRO A 146 10.28 -15.34 4.92
C PRO A 146 11.68 -15.51 4.30
N ALA A 147 12.75 -15.15 5.03
CA ALA A 147 14.12 -15.36 4.58
C ALA A 147 14.49 -16.85 4.37
N ALA A 148 13.71 -17.79 4.90
CA ALA A 148 13.99 -19.22 4.77
C ALA A 148 13.55 -19.81 3.43
N TRP A 149 12.63 -19.15 2.71
CA TRP A 149 12.12 -19.60 1.41
C TRP A 149 12.18 -18.52 0.32
N TRP A 150 12.15 -17.23 0.67
CA TRP A 150 12.35 -16.11 -0.24
C TRP A 150 13.85 -15.83 -0.42
N GLY A 151 14.29 -15.65 -1.67
CA GLY A 151 15.69 -15.38 -1.97
C GLY A 151 15.96 -15.03 -3.43
N ALA A 152 17.24 -14.99 -3.79
CA ALA A 152 17.65 -14.62 -5.14
C ALA A 152 17.13 -15.64 -6.19
N PRO A 153 16.75 -15.18 -7.40
CA PRO A 153 16.97 -13.83 -7.94
C PRO A 153 15.87 -12.80 -7.60
N TYR A 154 14.94 -13.11 -6.70
CA TYR A 154 13.74 -12.30 -6.42
C TYR A 154 13.97 -11.22 -5.35
N LEU A 155 15.14 -10.57 -5.37
CA LEU A 155 15.56 -9.56 -4.40
C LEU A 155 15.82 -8.22 -5.10
N LEU A 156 15.58 -7.11 -4.41
CA LEU A 156 15.90 -5.76 -4.91
C LEU A 156 17.28 -5.30 -4.46
N LEU A 157 17.80 -5.84 -3.36
CA LEU A 157 19.12 -5.52 -2.85
C LEU A 157 20.12 -6.61 -3.25
N ASP A 158 21.33 -6.19 -3.58
CA ASP A 158 22.43 -7.10 -3.89
C ASP A 158 22.97 -7.73 -2.59
N GLY A 159 22.54 -8.96 -2.27
CA GLY A 159 23.05 -9.74 -1.15
C GLY A 159 21.97 -10.54 -0.41
N PRO A 160 22.33 -11.23 0.69
CA PRO A 160 21.39 -12.02 1.49
C PRO A 160 20.54 -11.12 2.38
N SER A 161 19.63 -10.37 1.75
CA SER A 161 18.68 -9.50 2.44
C SER A 161 17.57 -10.29 3.13
N ALA A 162 16.90 -9.66 4.07
CA ALA A 162 15.76 -10.23 4.79
C ALA A 162 14.48 -9.49 4.40
N PHE A 163 13.46 -10.27 4.04
CA PHE A 163 12.13 -9.77 3.74
C PHE A 163 11.32 -9.63 5.04
N GLU A 164 10.62 -8.52 5.24
CA GLU A 164 9.81 -8.27 6.43
C GLU A 164 8.33 -8.16 6.04
N LEU A 165 7.50 -9.03 6.64
CA LEU A 165 6.05 -9.14 6.38
C LEU A 165 5.24 -8.75 7.62
N PRO A 166 5.04 -7.46 7.90
CA PRO A 166 4.34 -7.00 9.11
C PRO A 166 2.85 -7.36 9.10
N LEU A 167 2.29 -7.73 10.26
CA LEU A 167 0.87 -8.10 10.41
C LEU A 167 -0.09 -6.90 10.58
N GLN A 168 0.30 -5.72 10.09
CA GLN A 168 -0.48 -4.50 10.23
C GLN A 168 -0.82 -3.94 8.85
N CYS A 169 -2.11 -3.80 8.55
CA CYS A 169 -2.57 -3.14 7.32
C CYS A 169 -1.99 -1.72 7.23
N GLY A 170 -1.45 -1.37 6.06
CA GLY A 170 -0.73 -0.12 5.78
C GLY A 170 0.75 -0.12 6.18
N ALA A 171 1.25 -1.13 6.90
CA ALA A 171 2.67 -1.20 7.25
C ALA A 171 3.53 -1.48 5.99
N PRO A 172 4.77 -0.97 5.94
CA PRO A 172 5.63 -1.15 4.78
C PRO A 172 6.19 -2.58 4.75
N VAL A 173 6.05 -3.25 3.61
CA VAL A 173 6.76 -4.50 3.29
C VAL A 173 8.12 -4.11 2.75
N VAL A 174 9.18 -4.47 3.48
CA VAL A 174 10.54 -4.02 3.19
C VAL A 174 11.51 -5.18 3.14
N GLU A 175 12.49 -5.02 2.27
CA GLU A 175 13.67 -5.87 2.21
C GLU A 175 14.83 -5.09 2.84
N ARG A 176 15.57 -5.72 3.77
CA ARG A 176 16.69 -5.08 4.49
C ARG A 176 18.00 -5.83 4.32
N LEU A 177 19.09 -5.07 4.17
CA LEU A 177 20.46 -5.57 4.19
C LEU A 177 21.36 -4.55 4.92
N GLY A 178 21.66 -4.81 6.19
CA GLY A 178 22.37 -3.85 7.04
C GLY A 178 21.59 -2.54 7.16
N GLU A 179 22.20 -1.42 6.78
CA GLU A 179 21.54 -0.12 6.73
C GLU A 179 20.72 0.12 5.44
N ALA A 180 20.91 -0.71 4.41
CA ALA A 180 20.16 -0.61 3.16
C ALA A 180 18.76 -1.18 3.33
N ALA A 181 17.78 -0.52 2.71
CA ALA A 181 16.40 -1.00 2.68
C ALA A 181 15.73 -0.66 1.34
N ALA A 182 15.01 -1.64 0.79
CA ALA A 182 14.17 -1.50 -0.39
C ALA A 182 12.70 -1.69 -0.01
N LEU A 183 11.83 -0.81 -0.49
CA LEU A 183 10.38 -0.92 -0.29
C LEU A 183 9.78 -1.78 -1.40
N TRP A 184 9.05 -2.81 -1.01
CA TRP A 184 8.29 -3.65 -1.94
C TRP A 184 6.86 -3.16 -2.11
N GLY A 185 6.24 -2.72 -1.01
CA GLY A 185 4.86 -2.24 -1.00
C GLY A 185 4.37 -1.94 0.41
N HIS A 186 3.05 -1.87 0.55
CA HIS A 186 2.38 -1.75 1.84
C HIS A 186 1.35 -2.86 1.99
N VAL A 187 1.19 -3.36 3.20
CA VAL A 187 0.17 -4.39 3.50
C VAL A 187 -1.21 -3.84 3.14
N SER A 188 -1.93 -4.52 2.25
CA SER A 188 -3.25 -4.15 1.77
C SER A 188 -4.36 -4.92 2.48
N ALA A 189 -4.09 -6.17 2.88
CA ALA A 189 -5.01 -6.98 3.67
C ALA A 189 -4.25 -7.96 4.57
N VAL A 190 -4.78 -8.21 5.76
CA VAL A 190 -4.28 -9.24 6.66
C VAL A 190 -5.43 -9.83 7.47
N THR A 191 -5.58 -11.15 7.41
CA THR A 191 -6.40 -11.96 8.31
C THR A 191 -5.49 -13.07 8.83
N PRO A 192 -5.03 -12.99 10.09
CA PRO A 192 -4.06 -13.94 10.62
C PRO A 192 -4.49 -15.40 10.44
N GLY A 193 -3.62 -16.19 9.81
CA GLY A 193 -3.84 -17.62 9.55
C GLY A 193 -4.55 -17.93 8.23
N SER A 194 -5.05 -16.93 7.48
CA SER A 194 -5.78 -17.16 6.24
C SER A 194 -5.43 -16.23 5.09
N VAL A 195 -5.20 -14.93 5.32
CA VAL A 195 -4.99 -13.98 4.22
C VAL A 195 -3.83 -13.05 4.55
N TYR A 196 -2.89 -12.90 3.61
CA TYR A 196 -1.90 -11.84 3.64
C TYR A 196 -1.74 -11.24 2.25
N ALA A 197 -1.89 -9.93 2.13
CA ALA A 197 -1.75 -9.24 0.87
C ALA A 197 -0.98 -7.93 1.02
N TRP A 198 -0.26 -7.54 -0.01
CA TRP A 198 0.39 -6.25 -0.10
C TRP A 198 0.33 -5.69 -1.51
N ILE A 199 0.33 -4.36 -1.59
CA ILE A 199 0.27 -3.61 -2.85
C ILE A 199 1.54 -2.79 -3.04
N GLY A 200 2.13 -2.81 -4.23
CA GLY A 200 3.37 -2.08 -4.51
C GLY A 200 4.02 -2.37 -5.86
N GLN A 201 5.33 -2.13 -5.95
CA GLN A 201 6.09 -2.18 -7.21
C GLN A 201 6.72 -3.55 -7.50
N MET A 202 6.89 -4.39 -6.47
CA MET A 202 7.24 -5.81 -6.60
C MET A 202 8.46 -6.12 -7.49
N GLY A 203 9.46 -5.24 -7.50
CA GLY A 203 10.66 -5.38 -8.34
C GLY A 203 10.46 -5.18 -9.83
N MET A 204 9.25 -4.78 -10.24
CA MET A 204 8.87 -4.61 -11.64
C MET A 204 9.19 -3.20 -12.19
N GLY A 205 9.83 -2.34 -11.39
CA GLY A 205 10.26 -0.99 -11.77
C GLY A 205 9.19 0.10 -11.62
N ALA A 206 9.55 1.33 -12.00
CA ALA A 206 8.75 2.54 -11.73
C ALA A 206 7.40 2.61 -12.46
N GLY A 207 7.22 1.85 -13.55
CA GLY A 207 6.00 1.83 -14.36
C GLY A 207 5.02 0.71 -14.01
N ALA A 208 5.28 0.00 -12.92
CA ALA A 208 4.54 -1.18 -12.49
C ALA A 208 3.91 -0.97 -11.12
N TRP A 209 2.65 -1.40 -10.98
CA TRP A 209 1.97 -1.43 -9.70
C TRP A 209 1.04 -2.64 -9.64
N GLY A 210 1.10 -3.40 -8.56
CA GLY A 210 0.27 -4.60 -8.38
C GLY A 210 -0.03 -4.93 -6.94
N GLU A 211 -0.93 -5.89 -6.74
CA GLU A 211 -1.23 -6.56 -5.47
C GLU A 211 -0.79 -8.02 -5.55
N VAL A 212 -0.08 -8.47 -4.52
CA VAL A 212 0.21 -9.88 -4.28
C VAL A 212 -0.62 -10.30 -3.08
N ARG A 213 -1.31 -11.42 -3.22
CA ARG A 213 -2.24 -11.95 -2.23
C ARG A 213 -1.99 -13.43 -2.02
N TYR A 214 -1.73 -13.79 -0.77
CA TYR A 214 -1.73 -15.16 -0.28
C TYR A 214 -3.07 -15.45 0.41
N GLU A 215 -3.70 -16.56 0.04
CA GLU A 215 -4.88 -17.12 0.69
C GLU A 215 -4.60 -18.57 1.10
N LEU A 216 -4.85 -18.89 2.36
CA LEU A 216 -4.63 -20.21 2.96
C LEU A 216 -6.00 -20.80 3.32
N GLU A 217 -6.29 -21.96 2.74
CA GLU A 217 -7.51 -22.71 3.01
C GLU A 217 -7.17 -24.09 3.56
N ALA A 218 -7.80 -24.47 4.67
CA ALA A 218 -7.68 -25.82 5.20
C ALA A 218 -8.31 -26.84 4.25
N THR A 219 -7.65 -27.97 4.05
CA THR A 219 -8.11 -29.10 3.24
C THR A 219 -7.95 -30.40 4.04
N GLU A 220 -8.53 -31.50 3.56
CA GLU A 220 -8.36 -32.81 4.21
C GLU A 220 -6.90 -33.29 4.26
N ALA A 221 -6.06 -32.85 3.31
CA ALA A 221 -4.66 -33.28 3.17
C ALA A 221 -3.64 -32.28 3.76
N GLY A 222 -4.09 -31.15 4.31
CA GLY A 222 -3.24 -30.05 4.78
C GLY A 222 -3.82 -28.69 4.41
N THR A 223 -3.04 -27.83 3.76
CA THR A 223 -3.43 -26.46 3.39
C THR A 223 -3.27 -26.23 1.90
N ARG A 224 -4.30 -25.66 1.26
CA ARG A 224 -4.16 -25.07 -0.07
C ARG A 224 -3.72 -23.62 0.08
N VAL A 225 -2.60 -23.29 -0.54
CA VAL A 225 -2.09 -21.91 -0.64
C VAL A 225 -2.36 -21.42 -2.05
N THR A 226 -3.16 -20.36 -2.16
CA THR A 226 -3.41 -19.65 -3.42
C THR A 226 -2.63 -18.34 -3.39
N VAL A 227 -1.83 -18.11 -4.42
CA VAL A 227 -1.12 -16.85 -4.65
C VAL A 227 -1.72 -16.19 -5.88
N THR A 228 -2.25 -14.98 -5.70
CA THR A 228 -2.71 -14.13 -6.79
C THR A 228 -1.79 -12.93 -6.90
N HIS A 229 -1.37 -12.62 -8.12
CA HIS A 229 -0.60 -11.43 -8.45
C HIS A 229 -1.33 -10.66 -9.56
N ASP A 230 -1.98 -9.57 -9.16
CA ASP A 230 -2.67 -8.64 -10.04
C ASP A 230 -1.82 -7.41 -10.26
N SER A 231 -1.50 -7.06 -11.51
CA SER A 231 -0.67 -5.90 -11.80
C SER A 231 -1.12 -5.13 -13.04
N ALA A 232 -0.99 -3.81 -12.94
CA ALA A 232 -1.09 -2.89 -14.07
C ALA A 232 0.32 -2.40 -14.42
N LEU A 233 0.74 -2.66 -15.66
CA LEU A 233 2.09 -2.39 -16.16
C LEU A 233 2.04 -1.46 -17.39
N LEU A 234 2.94 -0.49 -17.42
CA LEU A 234 3.36 0.20 -18.65
C LEU A 234 4.62 -0.48 -19.18
N TRP A 235 4.50 -1.28 -20.25
CA TRP A 235 5.65 -1.89 -20.92
C TRP A 235 6.22 -1.04 -22.05
N ALA A 236 7.53 -1.19 -22.27
CA ALA A 236 8.15 -1.08 -23.58
C ALA A 236 8.30 -2.52 -24.15
N ASP A 237 7.51 -2.82 -25.18
CA ASP A 237 7.66 -3.88 -26.21
C ASP A 237 7.85 -5.39 -25.89
N ASP A 238 8.01 -5.87 -24.65
CA ASP A 238 8.03 -7.33 -24.33
C ASP A 238 7.04 -7.75 -23.23
N ALA A 239 5.82 -8.07 -23.66
CA ALA A 239 4.76 -8.51 -22.74
C ALA A 239 4.74 -10.00 -22.39
N ALA A 240 5.19 -10.85 -23.32
CA ALA A 240 5.03 -12.30 -23.19
C ALA A 240 6.20 -12.94 -22.43
N GLY A 241 7.42 -12.44 -22.61
CA GLY A 241 8.61 -12.92 -21.91
C GLY A 241 8.56 -12.64 -20.42
N ALA A 242 8.11 -11.44 -20.04
CA ALA A 242 7.97 -11.06 -18.64
C ALA A 242 6.85 -11.83 -17.91
N ARG A 243 5.68 -12.09 -18.54
CA ARG A 243 4.63 -12.96 -17.95
C ARG A 243 5.16 -14.35 -17.59
N SER A 244 5.88 -14.97 -18.52
CA SER A 244 6.45 -16.31 -18.33
C SER A 244 7.51 -16.32 -17.22
N SER A 245 8.27 -15.24 -17.08
CA SER A 245 9.26 -15.06 -16.00
C SER A 245 8.63 -14.92 -14.62
N TYR A 246 7.51 -14.19 -14.47
CA TYR A 246 6.83 -14.05 -13.18
C TYR A 246 6.09 -15.32 -12.78
N ASP A 247 5.47 -16.00 -13.74
CA ASP A 247 4.79 -17.27 -13.50
C ASP A 247 5.79 -18.33 -13.02
N TYR A 248 6.95 -18.42 -13.66
CA TYR A 248 8.05 -19.26 -13.17
C TYR A 248 8.52 -18.84 -11.77
N GLY A 249 8.72 -17.53 -11.55
CA GLY A 249 9.21 -17.02 -10.27
C GLY A 249 8.29 -17.33 -9.09
N TRP A 250 6.98 -17.18 -9.28
CA TRP A 250 6.01 -17.58 -8.26
C TRP A 250 5.96 -19.10 -8.05
N ALA A 251 6.13 -19.89 -9.11
CA ALA A 251 6.15 -21.34 -8.99
C ALA A 251 7.36 -21.82 -8.16
N ASP A 252 8.54 -21.25 -8.40
CA ASP A 252 9.75 -21.52 -7.61
C ASP A 252 9.56 -21.10 -6.16
N LEU A 253 9.14 -19.85 -5.90
CA LEU A 253 8.89 -19.36 -4.53
C LEU A 253 7.87 -20.23 -3.77
N ASN A 254 6.80 -20.65 -4.45
CA ASN A 254 5.80 -21.57 -3.89
C ASN A 254 6.41 -22.94 -3.57
N ALA A 255 7.26 -23.49 -4.45
CA ALA A 255 7.98 -24.73 -4.21
C ALA A 255 8.95 -24.61 -3.03
N ARG A 256 9.65 -23.49 -2.88
CA ARG A 256 10.54 -23.21 -1.73
C ARG A 256 9.76 -23.14 -0.42
N LEU A 257 8.61 -22.48 -0.40
CA LEU A 257 7.73 -22.42 0.78
C LEU A 257 7.23 -23.81 1.15
N LYS A 258 6.79 -24.60 0.16
CA LYS A 258 6.37 -25.99 0.37
C LYS A 258 7.51 -26.84 0.95
N ALA A 259 8.71 -26.77 0.39
CA ALA A 259 9.88 -27.50 0.87
C ALA A 259 10.24 -27.14 2.32
N LEU A 260 10.20 -25.85 2.67
CA LEU A 260 10.42 -25.37 4.03
C LEU A 260 9.38 -25.94 5.01
N VAL A 261 8.11 -25.95 4.63
CA VAL A 261 7.03 -26.41 5.51
C VAL A 261 7.06 -27.94 5.69
N GLU A 262 7.21 -28.70 4.61
CA GLU A 262 7.07 -30.16 4.63
C GLU A 262 8.34 -30.88 5.08
N THR A 263 9.52 -30.35 4.75
CA THR A 263 10.80 -31.02 5.00
C THR A 263 11.76 -30.21 5.87
N GLY A 264 11.48 -28.92 6.08
CA GLY A 264 12.39 -28.01 6.77
C GLY A 264 13.54 -27.50 5.89
N ALA A 265 13.58 -27.84 4.60
CA ALA A 265 14.63 -27.41 3.69
C ALA A 265 14.55 -25.89 3.45
N ARG A 266 15.68 -25.19 3.67
CA ARG A 266 15.76 -23.72 3.53
C ARG A 266 16.37 -23.37 2.19
N HIS A 267 15.56 -22.78 1.31
CA HIS A 267 15.93 -22.39 -0.04
C HIS A 267 15.90 -20.86 -0.26
N GLY A 268 15.69 -20.06 0.80
CA GLY A 268 15.78 -18.60 0.75
C GLY A 268 17.18 -18.06 1.08
N THR A 269 17.26 -16.75 1.38
CA THR A 269 18.50 -16.06 1.75
C THR A 269 19.14 -16.59 3.05
N ALA A 270 18.34 -17.14 3.96
CA ALA A 270 18.79 -17.82 5.18
C ALA A 270 19.10 -19.33 4.95
N GLY A 271 19.23 -19.76 3.70
CA GLY A 271 19.39 -21.16 3.31
C GLY A 271 20.38 -21.34 2.17
N THR A 272 20.17 -22.37 1.34
CA THR A 272 21.05 -22.70 0.22
C THR A 272 20.88 -21.75 -0.97
N ASN A 273 19.74 -21.06 -1.04
CA ASN A 273 19.29 -20.30 -2.21
C ASN A 273 19.24 -21.12 -3.52
N ALA A 274 19.35 -22.45 -3.44
CA ALA A 274 19.22 -23.34 -4.57
C ALA A 274 17.73 -23.57 -4.86
N GLU A 275 17.39 -23.72 -6.13
CA GLU A 275 16.04 -24.08 -6.55
C GLU A 275 15.69 -25.52 -6.11
N PRO A 276 14.53 -25.77 -5.50
CA PRO A 276 14.07 -27.12 -5.21
C PRO A 276 13.61 -27.83 -6.49
N GLU A 277 13.57 -29.15 -6.50
CA GLU A 277 12.96 -29.88 -7.61
C GLU A 277 11.43 -29.69 -7.62
N PHE A 278 10.88 -29.08 -8.68
CA PHE A 278 9.43 -29.00 -8.90
C PHE A 278 9.06 -29.05 -10.38
N ALA A 279 7.80 -29.40 -10.66
CA ALA A 279 7.26 -29.40 -12.01
C ALA A 279 6.58 -28.05 -12.30
N PHE A 280 7.12 -27.29 -13.24
CA PHE A 280 6.53 -26.02 -13.67
C PHE A 280 5.44 -26.26 -14.74
N ASN A 281 4.21 -25.87 -14.42
CA ASN A 281 3.10 -25.80 -15.37
C ASN A 281 2.64 -24.35 -15.48
N PRO A 282 2.83 -23.68 -16.62
CA PRO A 282 2.53 -22.26 -16.71
C PRO A 282 1.03 -21.98 -16.61
N SER A 283 0.68 -20.86 -15.97
CA SER A 283 -0.69 -20.37 -15.86
C SER A 283 -1.18 -19.81 -17.21
N SER A 284 -2.27 -20.39 -17.73
CA SER A 284 -2.89 -20.04 -19.02
C SER A 284 -3.38 -18.61 -19.12
#